data_AF-A0A1Y1JWB3-F1
#
_entry.id   AF-A0A1Y1JWB3-F1
#
_cell.length_a   1.000
_cell.length_b   1.000
_cell.length_c   1.000
_cell.angle_alpha   90.00
_cell.angle_beta   90.00
_cell.angle_gamma   90.00
#
_symmetry.space_group_name_H-M   'P 1'
#
loop_
_entity.id
_entity.type
_entity.pdbx_description
1 polymer ?
#
loop_
_entity_poly.entity_id
_entity_poly.type
_entity_poly.pdbx_seq_one_letter_code
_entity_poly.pdbx_strand_id
1 'polypeptide(L)'
;MLESPFFNLSAPIAYNYGALGSIIGHEISHALDTSGRHADKNGNVGNWWQSEAIRIYNEKTNCFAEQSGASEDLSLGENIADNVGLRISFNALSDLERKGNKLGEQLFFMSFAQVWCEARGTNEIEDEHAPAKVRVLTTLNNRNEFFNSFHCPQYTHQKCTLW
;
A
#
# COMPACT_ATOMS: atom_id res chain seq x y z
N MET A 1 14.34 -3.55 10.69
CA MET A 1 13.32 -2.53 10.30
C MET A 1 13.59 -1.14 10.86
N LEU A 2 14.10 -0.95 12.09
CA LEU A 2 14.41 0.41 12.60
C LEU A 2 15.81 0.89 12.19
N GLU A 3 16.17 0.65 10.93
CA GLU A 3 17.46 0.98 10.33
C GLU A 3 17.28 1.20 8.82
N SER A 4 18.29 1.77 8.17
CA SER A 4 18.23 1.99 6.71
C SER A 4 18.18 0.65 5.96
N PRO A 5 17.39 0.53 4.88
CA PRO A 5 16.68 1.60 4.16
C PRO A 5 15.27 1.92 4.68
N PHE A 6 14.82 1.31 5.77
CA PHE A 6 13.45 1.48 6.26
C PHE A 6 13.30 2.74 7.12
N PHE A 7 14.29 3.04 7.95
CA PHE A 7 14.27 4.19 8.86
C PHE A 7 15.64 4.84 9.03
N ASN A 8 15.67 6.17 9.03
CA ASN A 8 16.86 6.95 9.28
C ASN A 8 16.51 8.28 9.97
N LEU A 9 17.02 8.48 11.20
CA LEU A 9 16.80 9.69 11.99
C LEU A 9 17.34 10.97 11.33
N SER A 10 18.34 10.85 10.47
CA SER A 10 18.95 11.98 9.76
C SER A 10 18.33 12.23 8.39
N ALA A 11 17.42 11.37 7.92
CA ALA A 11 16.74 11.55 6.64
C ALA A 11 15.55 12.51 6.77
N PRO A 12 15.13 13.17 5.67
CA PRO A 12 13.90 13.95 5.67
C PRO A 12 12.69 13.13 6.11
N ILE A 13 11.72 13.74 6.77
CA ILE A 13 10.56 13.03 7.32
C ILE A 13 9.76 12.28 6.24
N ALA A 14 9.64 12.86 5.03
CA ALA A 14 9.00 12.21 3.89
C ALA A 14 9.63 10.84 3.53
N TYR A 15 10.95 10.68 3.72
CA TYR A 15 11.64 9.40 3.50
C TYR A 15 11.16 8.33 4.50
N ASN A 16 11.14 8.65 5.79
CA ASN A 16 10.72 7.69 6.82
C ASN A 16 9.24 7.30 6.69
N TYR A 17 8.40 8.23 6.24
CA TYR A 17 6.98 7.95 5.97
C TYR A 17 6.80 7.08 4.72
N GLY A 18 7.54 7.36 3.65
CA GLY A 18 7.47 6.53 2.44
C GLY A 18 8.00 5.12 2.65
N ALA A 19 9.06 4.96 3.46
CA ALA A 19 9.65 3.67 3.82
C ALA A 19 8.91 3.01 5.01
N LEU A 20 9.39 3.19 6.25
CA LEU A 20 8.79 2.54 7.42
C LEU A 20 7.31 2.88 7.62
N GLY A 21 6.89 4.10 7.33
CA GLY A 21 5.49 4.52 7.50
C GLY A 21 4.53 3.70 6.63
N SER A 22 4.90 3.37 5.38
CA SER A 22 4.05 2.54 4.52
C SER A 22 3.93 1.11 5.04
N ILE A 23 5.00 0.57 5.63
CA ILE A 23 5.01 -0.76 6.26
C ILE A 23 4.12 -0.77 7.51
N ILE A 24 4.22 0.25 8.37
CA ILE A 24 3.32 0.35 9.53
C ILE A 24 1.85 0.44 9.07
N GLY A 25 1.57 1.22 8.03
CA GLY A 25 0.23 1.29 7.45
C GLY A 25 -0.24 -0.04 6.87
N HIS A 26 0.66 -0.81 6.25
CA HIS A 26 0.42 -2.13 5.70
C HIS A 26 0.01 -3.11 6.82
N GLU A 27 0.78 -3.20 7.90
CA GLU A 27 0.44 -4.05 9.06
C GLU A 27 -0.90 -3.66 9.71
N ILE A 28 -1.19 -2.36 9.82
CA ILE A 28 -2.48 -1.88 10.34
C ILE A 28 -3.62 -2.33 9.42
N SER A 29 -3.40 -2.29 8.11
CA SER A 29 -4.43 -2.60 7.13
C SER A 29 -4.79 -4.08 7.06
N HIS A 30 -3.89 -4.99 7.47
CA HIS A 30 -4.22 -6.41 7.60
C HIS A 30 -5.38 -6.67 8.54
N ALA A 31 -5.61 -5.82 9.55
CA ALA A 31 -6.78 -5.95 10.42
C ALA A 31 -8.13 -5.84 9.67
N LEU A 32 -8.13 -5.29 8.44
CA LEU A 32 -9.32 -5.07 7.61
C LEU A 32 -9.13 -5.54 6.16
N ASP A 33 -8.16 -6.41 5.90
CA ASP A 33 -8.00 -7.08 4.61
C ASP A 33 -9.01 -8.23 4.43
N THR A 34 -8.85 -9.03 3.38
CA THR A 34 -9.80 -10.10 3.03
C THR A 34 -9.96 -11.14 4.14
N SER A 35 -8.92 -11.36 4.95
CA SER A 35 -8.87 -12.28 6.08
C SER A 35 -9.19 -11.56 7.40
N GLY A 36 -8.46 -10.50 7.71
CA GLY A 36 -8.52 -9.82 9.00
C GLY A 36 -9.88 -9.17 9.29
N ARG A 37 -10.65 -8.80 8.26
CA ARG A 37 -12.04 -8.31 8.43
C ARG A 37 -12.95 -9.27 9.19
N HIS A 38 -12.58 -10.55 9.32
CA HIS A 38 -13.34 -11.55 10.05
C HIS A 38 -13.02 -11.60 11.55
N ALA A 39 -12.00 -10.89 12.02
CA ALA A 39 -11.64 -10.81 13.43
C ALA A 39 -12.16 -9.51 14.07
N ASP A 40 -12.82 -9.61 15.22
CA ASP A 40 -13.20 -8.43 15.99
C ASP A 40 -11.99 -7.82 16.73
N LYS A 41 -12.20 -6.71 17.46
CA LYS A 41 -11.15 -6.02 18.23
C LYS A 41 -10.43 -6.90 19.29
N ASN A 42 -10.99 -8.05 19.66
CA ASN A 42 -10.41 -8.99 20.61
C ASN A 42 -9.80 -10.21 19.90
N GLY A 43 -9.86 -10.29 18.57
CA GLY A 43 -9.41 -11.43 17.78
C GLY A 43 -10.43 -12.56 17.62
N ASN A 44 -11.70 -12.35 17.98
CA ASN A 44 -12.73 -13.38 17.78
C ASN A 44 -13.14 -13.42 16.30
N VAL A 45 -13.13 -14.62 15.72
CA VAL A 45 -13.54 -14.84 14.33
C VAL A 45 -15.07 -14.90 14.23
N GLY A 46 -15.65 -14.06 13.39
CA GLY A 46 -17.07 -14.03 13.12
C GLY A 46 -17.47 -12.91 12.16
N ASN A 47 -18.74 -12.86 11.78
CA ASN A 47 -19.26 -11.72 11.02
C ASN A 47 -19.69 -10.60 11.97
N TRP A 48 -18.93 -9.51 11.98
CA TRP A 48 -19.24 -8.29 12.73
C TRP A 48 -19.61 -7.10 11.82
N TRP A 49 -19.76 -7.35 10.52
CA TRP A 49 -20.11 -6.35 9.50
C TRP A 49 -21.58 -6.47 9.08
N GLN A 50 -22.18 -5.34 8.72
CA GLN A 50 -23.48 -5.33 8.06
C GLN A 50 -23.36 -5.90 6.65
N SER A 51 -24.41 -6.57 6.16
CA SER A 51 -24.44 -7.18 4.83
C SER A 51 -24.11 -6.18 3.71
N GLU A 52 -24.60 -4.94 3.82
CA GLU A 52 -24.32 -3.88 2.85
C GLU A 52 -22.84 -3.46 2.85
N ALA A 53 -22.20 -3.41 4.02
CA ALA A 53 -20.78 -3.11 4.12
C ALA A 53 -19.93 -4.22 3.48
N ILE A 54 -20.33 -5.49 3.65
CA ILE A 54 -19.68 -6.64 2.99
C ILE A 54 -19.83 -6.54 1.47
N ARG A 55 -21.01 -6.19 0.96
CA ARG A 55 -21.25 -6.01 -0.48
C ARG A 55 -20.32 -4.95 -1.06
N ILE A 56 -20.27 -3.76 -0.45
CA ILE A 56 -19.42 -2.65 -0.89
C ILE A 56 -17.93 -3.01 -0.77
N TYR A 57 -17.55 -3.71 0.31
CA TYR A 57 -16.18 -4.18 0.50
C TYR A 57 -15.75 -5.09 -0.65
N ASN A 58 -16.56 -6.12 -0.95
CA ASN A 58 -16.28 -7.08 -2.02
C ASN A 58 -16.20 -6.38 -3.39
N GLU A 59 -17.07 -5.41 -3.67
CA GLU A 59 -17.01 -4.61 -4.91
C GLU A 59 -15.70 -3.83 -5.03
N LYS A 60 -15.21 -3.27 -3.92
CA LYS A 60 -13.94 -2.53 -3.90
C LYS A 60 -12.73 -3.45 -3.99
N THR A 61 -12.73 -4.59 -3.29
CA THR A 61 -11.61 -5.55 -3.33
C THR A 61 -11.51 -6.25 -4.68
N ASN A 62 -12.64 -6.49 -5.36
CA ASN A 62 -12.64 -7.07 -6.70
C ASN A 62 -11.87 -6.19 -7.72
N CYS A 63 -11.87 -4.86 -7.55
CA CYS A 63 -11.03 -3.98 -8.37
C CYS A 63 -9.53 -4.35 -8.26
N PHE A 64 -9.06 -4.63 -7.04
CA PHE A 64 -7.65 -4.99 -6.81
C PHE A 64 -7.32 -6.38 -7.36
N ALA A 65 -8.26 -7.32 -7.28
CA ALA A 65 -8.14 -8.65 -7.89
C ALA A 65 -7.98 -8.54 -9.42
N GLU A 66 -8.85 -7.76 -10.07
CA GLU A 66 -8.78 -7.50 -11.51
C GLU A 66 -7.48 -6.81 -11.94
N GLN A 67 -6.99 -5.85 -11.13
CA GLN A 67 -5.76 -5.10 -11.44
C GLN A 67 -4.49 -5.95 -11.33
N SER A 68 -4.45 -6.86 -10.35
CA SER A 68 -3.27 -7.70 -10.08
C SER A 68 -3.28 -9.02 -10.83
N GLY A 69 -4.44 -9.44 -11.35
CA GLY A 69 -4.63 -10.78 -11.92
C GLY A 69 -4.63 -11.88 -10.84
N ALA A 70 -4.71 -11.52 -9.56
CA ALA A 70 -4.79 -12.44 -8.44
C ALA A 70 -6.25 -12.87 -8.18
N SER A 71 -6.46 -14.16 -7.91
CA SER A 71 -7.69 -14.67 -7.29
C SER A 71 -7.78 -14.27 -5.81
N GLU A 72 -8.92 -14.54 -5.15
CA GLU A 72 -9.16 -14.32 -3.70
C GLU A 72 -8.24 -15.15 -2.78
N ASP A 73 -6.92 -14.98 -2.93
CA ASP A 73 -5.86 -15.65 -2.21
C ASP A 73 -5.05 -14.64 -1.38
N LEU A 74 -4.08 -15.12 -0.60
CA LEU A 74 -3.21 -14.32 0.27
C LEU A 74 -2.62 -13.08 -0.43
N SER A 75 -2.24 -13.23 -1.71
CA SER A 75 -1.72 -12.12 -2.52
C SER A 75 -2.68 -10.94 -2.71
N LEU A 76 -4.01 -11.13 -2.66
CA LEU A 76 -4.98 -10.04 -2.72
C LEU A 76 -4.98 -9.22 -1.41
N GLY A 77 -4.86 -9.90 -0.27
CA GLY A 77 -4.72 -9.25 1.04
C GLY A 77 -3.48 -8.37 1.08
N GLU A 78 -2.35 -8.89 0.63
CA GLU A 78 -1.08 -8.16 0.52
C GLU A 78 -1.16 -6.95 -0.42
N ASN A 79 -1.78 -7.12 -1.59
CA ASN A 79 -1.97 -6.01 -2.53
C ASN A 79 -2.87 -4.91 -1.96
N ILE A 80 -3.94 -5.28 -1.23
CA ILE A 80 -4.78 -4.31 -0.51
C ILE A 80 -3.95 -3.61 0.55
N ALA A 81 -3.13 -4.37 1.29
CA ALA A 81 -2.36 -3.84 2.40
C ALA A 81 -1.29 -2.84 1.96
N ASP A 82 -0.61 -3.09 0.84
CA ASP A 82 0.31 -2.10 0.24
C ASP A 82 -0.40 -0.80 -0.16
N ASN A 83 -1.54 -0.92 -0.81
CA ASN A 83 -2.31 0.22 -1.29
C ASN A 83 -2.86 1.07 -0.14
N VAL A 84 -3.47 0.42 0.85
CA VAL A 84 -4.00 1.08 2.04
C VAL A 84 -2.85 1.62 2.89
N GLY A 85 -1.78 0.86 3.10
CA GLY A 85 -0.65 1.24 3.92
C GLY A 85 0.07 2.48 3.40
N LEU A 86 0.35 2.51 2.09
CA LEU A 86 0.94 3.71 1.47
C LEU A 86 -0.01 4.92 1.56
N ARG A 87 -1.33 4.72 1.54
CA ARG A 87 -2.32 5.79 1.67
C ARG A 87 -2.43 6.33 3.08
N ILE A 88 -2.49 5.46 4.08
CA ILE A 88 -2.42 5.83 5.50
C ILE A 88 -1.16 6.63 5.77
N SER A 89 0.00 6.11 5.34
CA SER A 89 1.28 6.79 5.56
C SER A 89 1.34 8.15 4.87
N PHE A 90 0.94 8.22 3.59
CA PHE A 90 0.90 9.49 2.87
C PHE A 90 -0.04 10.49 3.54
N ASN A 91 -1.18 10.06 4.11
CA ASN A 91 -2.10 10.97 4.79
C ASN A 91 -1.61 11.41 6.18
N ALA A 92 -0.76 10.60 6.82
CA ALA A 92 -0.13 10.93 8.09
C ALA A 92 1.06 11.90 7.93
N LEU A 93 1.66 11.98 6.73
CA LEU A 93 2.71 12.95 6.43
C LEU A 93 2.14 14.38 6.45
N SER A 94 2.83 15.29 7.14
CA SER A 94 2.34 16.64 7.41
C SER A 94 2.01 17.42 6.12
N ASP A 95 1.04 18.34 6.21
CA ASP A 95 0.66 19.18 5.08
C ASP A 95 1.84 19.99 4.49
N LEU A 96 2.82 20.41 5.30
CA LEU A 96 4.01 21.12 4.83
C LEU A 96 4.90 20.25 3.92
N GLU A 97 4.87 18.93 4.12
CA GLU A 97 5.66 17.97 3.37
C GLU A 97 4.95 17.45 2.11
N ARG A 98 3.62 17.67 2.01
CA ARG A 98 2.81 17.22 0.86
C ARG A 98 2.29 18.36 0.01
N LYS A 99 1.73 19.40 0.62
CA LYS A 99 1.05 20.47 -0.12
C LYS A 99 2.06 21.48 -0.65
N GLY A 100 2.29 21.45 -1.96
CA GLY A 100 3.19 22.38 -2.64
C GLY A 100 4.68 22.02 -2.55
N ASN A 101 5.04 20.98 -1.78
CA ASN A 101 6.39 20.42 -1.72
C ASN A 101 6.51 19.16 -2.60
N LYS A 102 6.61 19.36 -3.92
CA LYS A 102 6.73 18.23 -4.87
C LYS A 102 7.95 17.35 -4.61
N LEU A 103 9.05 17.93 -4.13
CA LEU A 103 10.25 17.17 -3.81
C LEU A 103 10.01 16.23 -2.62
N GLY A 104 9.29 16.69 -1.60
CA GLY A 104 8.85 15.87 -0.48
C GLY A 104 7.95 14.71 -0.92
N GLU A 105 6.95 14.99 -1.75
CA GLU A 105 6.08 13.94 -2.33
C GLU A 105 6.87 12.93 -3.17
N GLN A 106 7.79 13.40 -4.02
CA GLN A 106 8.66 12.54 -4.83
C GLN A 106 9.54 11.65 -3.93
N LEU A 107 10.15 12.23 -2.90
CA LEU A 107 10.98 11.49 -1.94
C LEU A 107 10.17 10.43 -1.18
N PHE A 108 8.93 10.73 -0.81
CA PHE A 108 8.01 9.77 -0.20
C PHE A 108 7.80 8.55 -1.13
N PHE A 109 7.43 8.76 -2.39
CA PHE A 109 7.19 7.64 -3.30
C PHE A 109 8.46 6.89 -3.69
N MET A 110 9.60 7.59 -3.78
CA MET A 110 10.90 6.96 -4.04
C MET A 110 11.35 6.08 -2.87
N SER A 111 11.19 6.55 -1.63
CA SER A 111 11.55 5.77 -0.44
C SER A 111 10.65 4.55 -0.26
N PHE A 112 9.35 4.65 -0.58
CA PHE A 112 8.48 3.49 -0.72
C PHE A 112 9.02 2.50 -1.77
N ALA A 113 9.34 2.95 -2.97
CA ALA A 113 9.84 2.04 -4.01
C ALA A 113 11.19 1.39 -3.63
N GLN A 114 12.03 2.11 -2.90
CA GLN A 114 13.38 1.67 -2.54
C GLN A 114 13.38 0.49 -1.56
N VAL A 115 12.40 0.39 -0.65
CA VAL A 115 12.32 -0.76 0.28
C VAL A 115 12.03 -2.08 -0.42
N TRP A 116 11.52 -2.02 -1.66
CA TRP A 116 11.18 -3.16 -2.51
C TRP A 116 12.27 -3.48 -3.55
N CYS A 117 13.44 -2.84 -3.47
CA CYS A 117 14.55 -3.18 -4.36
C CYS A 117 15.15 -4.55 -3.99
N GLU A 118 14.94 -5.53 -4.86
CA GLU A 118 15.51 -6.89 -4.75
C GLU A 118 16.58 -7.16 -5.82
N ALA A 119 17.57 -7.98 -5.50
CA ALA A 119 18.56 -8.43 -6.48
C ALA A 119 17.93 -9.46 -7.43
N ARG A 120 18.14 -9.30 -8.75
CA ARG A 120 17.65 -10.28 -9.74
C ARG A 120 18.24 -11.66 -9.43
N GLY A 121 17.37 -12.66 -9.22
CA GLY A 121 17.77 -14.06 -9.10
C GLY A 121 17.65 -14.69 -7.72
N THR A 122 17.04 -14.01 -6.74
CA THR A 122 16.52 -14.70 -5.56
C THR A 122 15.34 -15.56 -6.01
N ASN A 123 15.49 -16.88 -5.93
CA ASN A 123 14.46 -17.85 -6.28
C ASN A 123 13.12 -17.45 -5.66
N GLU A 124 12.06 -17.47 -6.47
CA GLU A 124 10.66 -17.48 -6.05
C GLU A 124 10.45 -18.71 -5.16
N ILE A 125 10.87 -18.62 -3.91
CA ILE A 125 10.43 -19.50 -2.84
C ILE A 125 9.00 -19.08 -2.58
N GLU A 126 8.05 -20.04 -2.60
CA GLU A 126 6.62 -19.88 -2.28
C GLU A 126 6.37 -18.70 -1.33
N ASP A 127 6.15 -17.52 -1.91
CA ASP A 127 5.93 -16.27 -1.20
C ASP A 127 4.47 -15.90 -1.45
N GLU A 128 3.77 -15.62 -0.37
CA GLU A 128 2.37 -15.20 -0.39
C GLU A 128 2.23 -13.81 -1.03
N HIS A 129 3.35 -13.08 -1.16
CA HIS A 129 3.42 -11.75 -1.75
C HIS A 129 3.71 -11.76 -3.26
N ALA A 130 3.16 -10.77 -3.96
CA ALA A 130 3.54 -10.51 -5.35
C ALA A 130 5.02 -10.10 -5.46
N PRO A 131 5.69 -10.32 -6.61
CA PRO A 131 7.06 -9.86 -6.81
C PRO A 131 7.22 -8.38 -6.47
N ALA A 132 8.35 -7.98 -5.91
CA ALA A 132 8.51 -6.63 -5.34
C ALA A 132 8.26 -5.52 -6.38
N LYS A 133 8.68 -5.75 -7.62
CA LYS A 133 8.36 -4.86 -8.76
C LYS A 133 6.86 -4.70 -9.00
N VAL A 134 6.08 -5.77 -8.88
CA VAL A 134 4.62 -5.74 -9.06
C VAL A 134 4.00 -4.93 -7.94
N ARG A 135 4.37 -5.19 -6.67
CA ARG A 135 3.90 -4.44 -5.49
C ARG A 135 4.07 -2.93 -5.66
N VAL A 136 5.24 -2.49 -6.12
CA VAL A 136 5.52 -1.06 -6.38
C VAL A 136 4.60 -0.51 -7.48
N LEU A 137 4.52 -1.18 -8.62
CA LEU A 137 3.80 -0.65 -9.79
C LEU A 137 2.28 -0.62 -9.57
N THR A 138 1.69 -1.69 -9.03
CA THR A 138 0.24 -1.75 -8.76
C THR A 138 -0.17 -0.69 -7.75
N THR A 139 0.62 -0.55 -6.68
CA THR A 139 0.37 0.43 -5.61
C THR A 139 0.48 1.88 -6.12
N LEU A 140 1.56 2.23 -6.83
CA LEU A 140 1.74 3.60 -7.33
C LEU A 140 0.71 3.97 -8.41
N ASN A 141 0.25 3.01 -9.21
CA ASN A 141 -0.78 3.23 -10.23
C ASN A 141 -2.12 3.72 -9.62
N ASN A 142 -2.41 3.37 -8.37
CA ASN A 142 -3.63 3.78 -7.67
C ASN A 142 -3.51 5.16 -6.97
N ARG A 143 -2.35 5.85 -7.05
CA ARG A 143 -2.10 7.10 -6.33
C ARG A 143 -2.06 8.32 -7.23
N ASN A 144 -3.11 9.14 -7.20
CA ASN A 144 -3.12 10.41 -7.95
C ASN A 144 -1.95 11.32 -7.57
N GLU A 145 -1.57 11.30 -6.30
CA GLU A 145 -0.50 12.13 -5.75
C GLU A 145 0.84 11.77 -6.36
N PHE A 146 1.09 10.49 -6.67
CA PHE A 146 2.28 10.05 -7.42
C PHE A 146 2.30 10.63 -8.84
N PHE A 147 1.23 10.48 -9.62
CA PHE A 147 1.18 11.03 -10.98
C PHE A 147 1.37 12.55 -10.98
N ASN A 148 0.79 13.25 -10.00
CA ASN A 148 0.90 14.70 -9.86
C ASN A 148 2.30 15.16 -9.46
N SER A 149 2.97 14.44 -8.55
CA SER A 149 4.30 14.80 -8.05
C SER A 149 5.39 14.56 -9.10
N PHE A 150 5.24 13.53 -9.93
CA PHE A 150 6.17 13.19 -11.02
C PHE A 150 5.77 13.75 -12.39
N HIS A 151 4.67 14.51 -12.47
CA HIS A 151 4.11 15.03 -13.72
C HIS A 151 3.93 13.94 -14.79
N CYS A 152 3.54 12.74 -14.36
CA CYS A 152 3.23 11.65 -15.27
C CYS A 152 2.04 12.06 -16.15
N PRO A 153 2.02 11.66 -17.44
CA PRO A 153 0.83 11.81 -18.26
C PRO A 153 -0.39 11.19 -17.56
N GLN A 154 -1.56 11.82 -17.68
CA GLN A 154 -2.78 11.20 -17.18
C GLN A 154 -3.08 9.95 -18.01
N TYR A 155 -2.97 8.78 -17.39
CA TYR A 155 -3.42 7.52 -17.96
C TYR A 155 -4.84 7.21 -17.47
N THR A 156 -5.67 6.65 -18.34
CA THR A 156 -7.07 6.29 -18.06
C THR A 156 -7.20 4.91 -17.39
N HIS A 157 -6.17 4.42 -16.69
CA HIS A 157 -6.29 3.16 -15.97
C HIS A 157 -7.24 3.32 -14.78
N GLN A 158 -8.08 2.31 -14.56
CA GLN A 158 -8.96 2.24 -13.39
C GLN A 158 -8.10 2.23 -12.13
N LYS A 159 -8.36 3.17 -11.22
CA LYS A 159 -7.70 3.26 -9.92
C LYS A 159 -8.54 2.58 -8.87
N CYS A 160 -7.95 1.60 -8.18
CA CYS A 160 -8.60 0.91 -7.10
C CYS A 160 -8.36 1.66 -5.78
N THR A 161 -9.38 1.73 -4.93
CA THR A 161 -9.30 2.43 -3.64
C THR A 161 -10.21 1.78 -2.63
N LEU A 162 -9.63 1.44 -1.48
CA LEU A 162 -10.35 0.98 -0.30
C LEU A 162 -10.52 2.12 0.72
N TRP A 163 -9.85 2.07 1.87
CA TRP A 163 -9.87 3.11 2.92
C TRP A 163 -9.15 4.39 2.47
#